data_AF-A0A1M6JBT0-F1
#
_entry.id   AF-A0A1M6JBT0-F1
#
_cell.length_a   1.000
_cell.length_b   1.000
_cell.length_c   1.000
_cell.angle_alpha   90.00
_cell.angle_beta   90.00
_cell.angle_gamma   90.00
#
_symmetry.space_group_name_H-M   'P 1'
#
loop_
_entity.id
_entity.type
_entity.pdbx_description
1 polymer ?
#
loop_
_entity_poly.entity_id
_entity_poly.type
_entity_poly.pdbx_seq_one_letter_code
_entity_poly.pdbx_strand_id
1 'polypeptide(L)'
;MEKSLYSRNFEVNYYEIKENIWRATSHLRDDQHDIEVIVDVSVPDMVILDAKLELLRYPIKECILIKDKIKELIGVNIFSEFHSKCEKLFYGDMGCGNVRMLLGVSVPGIIYSYFPHQIKIGNMTENQWWDFCKQKLSNACIAHTLMSNKD
;
A
#
# COMPACT_ATOMS: atom_id res chain seq x y z
N MET A 1 36.52 -1.94 -1.89
CA MET A 1 35.62 -2.02 -3.07
C MET A 1 34.53 -3.00 -2.73
N GLU A 2 33.28 -2.55 -2.69
CA GLU A 2 32.14 -3.44 -2.52
C GLU A 2 31.83 -4.12 -3.86
N LYS A 3 31.61 -5.43 -3.83
CA LYS A 3 31.14 -6.19 -5.00
C LYS A 3 29.62 -6.22 -4.96
N SER A 4 28.98 -5.54 -5.90
CA SER A 4 27.52 -5.66 -6.07
C SER A 4 27.18 -7.08 -6.52
N LEU A 5 26.22 -7.71 -5.83
CA LEU A 5 25.75 -9.06 -6.12
C LEU A 5 24.36 -9.06 -6.77
N TYR A 6 23.49 -8.12 -6.39
CA TYR A 6 22.11 -8.00 -6.87
C TYR A 6 21.64 -6.55 -6.81
N SER A 7 20.70 -6.17 -7.67
CA SER A 7 19.99 -4.90 -7.62
C SER A 7 18.49 -5.15 -7.68
N ARG A 8 17.74 -4.44 -6.83
CA ARG A 8 16.28 -4.46 -6.82
C ARG A 8 15.79 -3.03 -6.72
N ASN A 9 14.93 -2.63 -7.64
CA ASN A 9 14.36 -1.29 -7.68
C ASN A 9 12.89 -1.36 -7.32
N PHE A 10 12.50 -0.54 -6.35
CA PHE A 10 11.12 -0.37 -5.92
C PHE A 10 10.73 1.07 -6.21
N GLU A 11 9.65 1.24 -6.96
CA GLU A 11 9.07 2.55 -7.25
C GLU A 11 7.63 2.55 -6.75
N VAL A 12 7.22 3.64 -6.11
CA VAL A 12 5.85 3.87 -5.69
C VAL A 12 5.48 5.31 -6.00
N ASN A 13 4.38 5.50 -6.71
CA ASN A 13 3.85 6.82 -7.04
C ASN A 13 2.37 6.90 -6.65
N TYR A 14 1.94 8.10 -6.30
CA TYR A 14 0.57 8.41 -5.91
C TYR A 14 0.00 9.50 -6.80
N TYR A 15 -1.22 9.29 -7.28
CA TYR A 15 -1.90 10.22 -8.18
C TYR A 15 -3.34 10.43 -7.74
N GLU A 16 -3.86 11.64 -7.83
CA GLU A 16 -5.30 11.86 -7.88
C GLU A 16 -5.77 11.62 -9.31
N ILE A 17 -6.59 10.61 -9.54
CA ILE A 17 -7.04 10.24 -10.90
C ILE A 17 -8.45 10.77 -11.21
N LYS A 18 -9.20 11.11 -10.18
CA LYS A 18 -10.46 11.86 -10.20
C LYS A 18 -10.73 12.37 -8.78
N GLU A 19 -11.68 13.28 -8.65
CA GLU A 19 -12.11 13.78 -7.34
C GLU A 19 -12.37 12.61 -6.38
N ASN A 20 -11.75 12.69 -5.20
CA ASN A 20 -11.86 11.72 -4.12
C ASN A 20 -11.39 10.29 -4.45
N ILE A 21 -10.60 10.10 -5.52
CA ILE A 21 -10.04 8.79 -5.85
C ILE A 21 -8.57 8.92 -6.20
N TRP A 22 -7.77 8.30 -5.35
CA TRP A 22 -6.32 8.27 -5.47
C TRP A 22 -5.86 6.90 -5.97
N ARG A 23 -4.81 6.90 -6.77
CA ARG A 23 -4.15 5.71 -7.31
C ARG A 23 -2.76 5.59 -6.71
N ALA A 24 -2.46 4.43 -6.15
CA ALA A 24 -1.08 4.00 -5.94
C ALA A 24 -0.66 3.11 -7.11
N THR A 25 0.47 3.45 -7.74
CA THR A 25 1.17 2.56 -8.67
C THR A 25 2.47 2.13 -8.02
N SER A 26 2.78 0.83 -8.01
CA SER A 26 4.05 0.33 -7.49
C SER A 26 4.69 -0.69 -8.41
N HIS A 27 6.01 -0.68 -8.46
CA HIS A 27 6.81 -1.49 -9.38
C HIS A 27 8.00 -2.08 -8.67
N LEU A 28 8.18 -3.41 -8.80
CA LEU A 28 9.44 -4.08 -8.52
C LEU A 28 10.12 -4.49 -9.82
N ARG A 29 11.38 -4.07 -10.01
CA ARG A 29 12.27 -4.58 -11.07
C ARG A 29 13.56 -5.14 -10.48
N ASP A 30 13.80 -6.42 -10.71
CA ASP A 30 15.05 -7.13 -10.41
C ASP A 30 15.32 -8.23 -11.45
N ASP A 31 16.44 -8.95 -11.37
CA ASP A 31 16.82 -9.95 -12.39
C ASP A 31 15.77 -11.06 -12.64
N GLN A 32 14.92 -11.33 -11.65
CA GLN A 32 13.93 -12.41 -11.67
C GLN A 32 12.49 -11.90 -11.80
N HIS A 33 12.26 -10.63 -11.46
CA HIS A 33 10.92 -10.06 -11.29
C HIS A 33 10.79 -8.74 -12.05
N ASP A 34 9.64 -8.59 -12.67
CA ASP A 34 9.13 -7.32 -13.17
C ASP A 34 7.63 -7.35 -12.85
N ILE A 35 7.24 -6.68 -11.76
CA ILE A 35 5.92 -6.78 -11.15
C ILE A 35 5.34 -5.38 -10.95
N GLU A 36 4.17 -5.14 -11.52
CA GLU A 36 3.43 -3.90 -11.38
C GLU A 36 2.14 -4.14 -10.60
N VAL A 37 1.87 -3.25 -9.64
CA VAL A 37 0.63 -3.23 -8.86
C VAL A 37 0.01 -1.85 -8.98
N ILE A 38 -1.28 -1.80 -9.33
CA ILE A 38 -2.07 -0.57 -9.40
C ILE A 38 -3.27 -0.74 -8.46
N VAL A 39 -3.47 0.20 -7.55
CA VAL A 39 -4.59 0.19 -6.60
C VAL A 39 -5.26 1.56 -6.60
N ASP A 40 -6.55 1.58 -6.89
CA ASP A 40 -7.39 2.77 -6.80
C ASP A 40 -8.15 2.75 -5.48
N VAL A 41 -8.23 3.89 -4.81
CA VAL A 41 -8.71 4.02 -3.44
C VAL A 41 -9.62 5.23 -3.31
N SER A 42 -10.78 5.06 -2.70
CA SER A 42 -11.61 6.21 -2.29
C SER A 42 -10.95 6.94 -1.14
N VAL A 43 -10.90 8.26 -1.23
CA VAL A 43 -10.44 9.13 -0.15
C VAL A 43 -11.58 10.10 0.22
N PRO A 44 -11.77 10.45 1.51
CA PRO A 44 -10.95 10.07 2.66
C PRO A 44 -11.27 8.68 3.26
N ASP A 45 -12.25 7.94 2.74
CA ASP A 45 -12.76 6.70 3.35
C ASP A 45 -11.75 5.53 3.36
N MET A 46 -10.73 5.60 2.51
CA MET A 46 -9.67 4.61 2.32
C MET A 46 -10.19 3.21 1.99
N VAL A 47 -11.18 3.12 1.09
CA VAL A 47 -11.68 1.84 0.57
C VAL A 47 -11.07 1.58 -0.80
N ILE A 48 -10.51 0.39 -0.99
CA ILE A 48 -9.97 -0.01 -2.29
C ILE A 48 -11.12 -0.21 -3.29
N LEU A 49 -11.07 0.51 -4.41
CA LEU A 49 -12.08 0.50 -5.47
C LEU A 49 -11.71 -0.41 -6.63
N ASP A 50 -10.44 -0.48 -6.97
CA ASP A 50 -9.89 -1.35 -8.02
C ASP A 50 -8.48 -1.78 -7.63
N ALA A 51 -8.08 -2.98 -8.07
CA ALA A 51 -6.75 -3.48 -7.84
C ALA A 51 -6.30 -4.38 -9.00
N LYS A 52 -5.11 -4.10 -9.54
CA LYS A 52 -4.52 -4.82 -10.67
C LYS A 52 -3.09 -5.21 -10.37
N LEU A 53 -2.74 -6.40 -10.84
CA LEU A 53 -1.43 -6.99 -10.71
C LEU A 53 -0.99 -7.48 -12.08
N GLU A 54 0.16 -7.03 -12.55
CA GLU A 54 0.80 -7.53 -13.74
C GLU A 54 2.17 -8.12 -13.38
N LEU A 55 2.44 -9.31 -13.88
CA LEU A 55 3.75 -9.96 -13.77
C LEU A 55 4.36 -9.99 -15.17
N LEU A 56 5.19 -8.99 -15.48
CA LEU A 56 5.87 -8.84 -16.76
C LEU A 56 7.07 -9.78 -16.90
N ARG A 57 7.73 -10.09 -15.78
CA ARG A 57 8.78 -11.11 -15.64
C ARG A 57 8.63 -11.84 -14.32
N TYR A 58 8.77 -13.15 -14.37
CA TYR A 58 8.66 -14.04 -13.21
C TYR A 58 9.48 -15.33 -13.45
N PRO A 59 9.97 -15.97 -12.38
CA PRO A 59 10.94 -17.06 -12.49
C PRO A 59 10.32 -18.39 -12.99
N ILE A 60 9.06 -18.67 -12.67
CA ILE A 60 8.35 -19.91 -13.04
C ILE A 60 6.90 -19.63 -13.42
N LYS A 61 6.31 -20.46 -14.29
CA LYS A 61 4.98 -20.21 -14.88
C LYS A 61 3.87 -20.16 -13.85
N GLU A 62 4.00 -20.91 -12.76
CA GLU A 62 3.05 -21.00 -11.66
C GLU A 62 2.90 -19.67 -10.91
N CYS A 63 3.88 -18.76 -11.00
CA CYS A 63 3.78 -17.43 -10.39
C CYS A 63 2.56 -16.64 -10.89
N ILE A 64 2.06 -16.92 -12.10
CA ILE A 64 0.89 -16.23 -12.66
C ILE A 64 -0.40 -16.47 -11.85
N LEU A 65 -0.46 -17.54 -11.05
CA LEU A 65 -1.64 -17.91 -10.27
C LEU A 65 -2.02 -16.87 -9.20
N ILE A 66 -1.09 -15.97 -8.84
CA ILE A 66 -1.36 -14.89 -7.89
C ILE A 66 -2.18 -13.73 -8.51
N LYS A 67 -2.23 -13.64 -9.85
CA LYS A 67 -2.75 -12.45 -10.57
C LYS A 67 -4.17 -12.08 -10.17
N ASP A 68 -5.06 -13.05 -10.06
CA ASP A 68 -6.47 -12.80 -9.75
C ASP A 68 -6.74 -12.58 -8.26
N LYS A 69 -5.86 -13.03 -7.36
CA LYS A 69 -6.02 -12.83 -5.91
C LYS A 69 -6.06 -11.37 -5.50
N ILE A 70 -5.44 -10.48 -6.27
CA ILE A 70 -5.43 -9.05 -5.95
C ILE A 70 -6.84 -8.43 -5.99
N LYS A 71 -7.76 -8.99 -6.79
CA LYS A 71 -9.15 -8.52 -6.88
C LYS A 71 -9.89 -8.70 -5.56
N GLU A 72 -9.46 -9.63 -4.70
CA GLU A 72 -10.02 -9.79 -3.35
C GLU A 72 -9.71 -8.63 -2.40
N LEU A 73 -8.85 -7.68 -2.81
CA LEU A 73 -8.64 -6.45 -2.07
C LEU A 73 -9.72 -5.40 -2.34
N ILE A 74 -10.54 -5.55 -3.38
CA ILE A 74 -11.62 -4.60 -3.68
C ILE A 74 -12.64 -4.61 -2.53
N GLY A 75 -13.00 -3.42 -2.05
CA GLY A 75 -13.88 -3.20 -0.90
C GLY A 75 -13.18 -3.22 0.46
N VAL A 76 -11.90 -3.54 0.53
CA VAL A 76 -11.15 -3.59 1.78
C VAL A 76 -10.83 -2.17 2.27
N ASN A 77 -11.04 -1.92 3.55
CA ASN A 77 -10.63 -0.67 4.17
C ASN A 77 -9.13 -0.70 4.60
N ILE A 78 -8.36 0.32 4.21
CA ILE A 78 -6.92 0.38 4.48
C ILE A 78 -6.60 0.57 5.97
N PHE A 79 -7.47 1.26 6.72
CA PHE A 79 -7.23 1.48 8.15
C PHE A 79 -7.38 0.20 8.97
N SER A 80 -8.42 -0.59 8.71
CA SER A 80 -8.85 -1.66 9.61
C SER A 80 -8.59 -3.08 9.10
N GLU A 81 -8.57 -3.30 7.79
CA GLU A 81 -8.67 -4.65 7.22
C GLU A 81 -7.50 -5.01 6.30
N PHE A 82 -6.86 -4.01 5.70
CA PHE A 82 -5.87 -4.25 4.64
C PHE A 82 -4.72 -5.15 5.09
N HIS A 83 -4.14 -4.91 6.26
CA HIS A 83 -3.01 -5.71 6.72
C HIS A 83 -3.38 -7.20 6.85
N SER A 84 -4.45 -7.51 7.58
CA SER A 84 -4.87 -8.91 7.80
C SER A 84 -5.33 -9.59 6.50
N LYS A 85 -6.01 -8.87 5.60
CA LYS A 85 -6.40 -9.39 4.30
C LYS A 85 -5.17 -9.63 3.41
N CYS A 86 -4.21 -8.71 3.38
CA CYS A 86 -2.97 -8.85 2.62
C CYS A 86 -2.15 -10.06 3.10
N GLU A 87 -2.00 -10.23 4.42
CA GLU A 87 -1.38 -11.43 5.00
C GLU A 87 -2.10 -12.70 4.55
N LYS A 88 -3.42 -12.78 4.72
CA LYS A 88 -4.22 -13.95 4.33
C LYS A 88 -4.07 -14.33 2.85
N LEU A 89 -3.96 -13.35 1.96
CA LEU A 89 -3.94 -13.58 0.51
C LEU A 89 -2.56 -13.95 -0.02
N PHE A 90 -1.52 -13.26 0.46
CA PHE A 90 -0.20 -13.22 -0.17
C PHE A 90 0.91 -13.83 0.70
N TYR A 91 0.62 -14.28 1.92
CA TYR A 91 1.52 -15.08 2.73
C TYR A 91 1.21 -16.59 2.60
N GLY A 92 2.21 -17.43 2.85
CA GLY A 92 2.10 -18.90 2.81
C GLY A 92 2.25 -19.51 1.42
N ASP A 93 1.90 -20.80 1.31
CA ASP A 93 2.22 -21.68 0.16
C ASP A 93 1.63 -21.21 -1.18
N MET A 94 0.49 -20.50 -1.11
CA MET A 94 -0.18 -19.94 -2.29
C MET A 94 0.05 -18.42 -2.42
N GLY A 95 0.98 -17.86 -1.64
CA GLY A 95 1.27 -16.44 -1.57
C GLY A 95 2.39 -15.99 -2.51
N CYS A 96 2.69 -14.69 -2.49
CA CYS A 96 3.84 -14.12 -3.18
C CYS A 96 4.46 -13.02 -2.31
N GLY A 97 5.65 -13.27 -1.77
CA GLY A 97 6.34 -12.32 -0.90
C GLY A 97 6.64 -10.98 -1.58
N ASN A 98 6.93 -10.99 -2.89
CA ASN A 98 7.19 -9.77 -3.65
C ASN A 98 5.94 -8.90 -3.83
N VAL A 99 4.80 -9.52 -4.14
CA VAL A 99 3.51 -8.82 -4.24
C VAL A 99 3.07 -8.33 -2.86
N ARG A 100 3.18 -9.16 -1.82
CA ARG A 100 2.89 -8.77 -0.42
C ARG A 100 3.69 -7.54 0.00
N MET A 101 4.99 -7.53 -0.28
CA MET A 101 5.87 -6.41 0.02
C MET A 101 5.50 -5.15 -0.76
N LEU A 102 5.27 -5.26 -2.09
CA LEU A 102 4.84 -4.13 -2.92
C LEU A 102 3.53 -3.51 -2.41
N LEU A 103 2.55 -4.34 -2.09
CA LEU A 103 1.29 -3.91 -1.49
C LEU A 103 1.51 -3.25 -0.13
N GLY A 104 2.39 -3.84 0.70
CA GLY A 104 2.71 -3.34 2.05
C GLY A 104 3.38 -1.96 2.05
N VAL A 105 4.18 -1.63 1.03
CA VAL A 105 4.80 -0.31 0.91
C VAL A 105 3.89 0.71 0.22
N SER A 106 3.09 0.26 -0.76
CA SER A 106 2.31 1.18 -1.59
C SER A 106 0.94 1.55 -1.00
N VAL A 107 0.15 0.59 -0.55
CA VAL A 107 -1.24 0.86 -0.17
C VAL A 107 -1.34 1.68 1.12
N PRO A 108 -0.63 1.35 2.22
CA PRO A 108 -0.64 2.19 3.43
C PRO A 108 -0.05 3.58 3.20
N GLY A 109 0.85 3.73 2.23
CA GLY A 109 1.44 5.02 1.89
C GLY A 109 0.44 6.03 1.34
N ILE A 110 -0.75 5.61 0.88
CA ILE A 110 -1.84 6.51 0.52
C ILE A 110 -2.28 7.34 1.74
N ILE A 111 -2.42 6.71 2.92
CA ILE A 111 -2.77 7.43 4.16
C ILE A 111 -1.73 8.52 4.43
N TYR A 112 -0.46 8.15 4.39
CA TYR A 112 0.67 9.05 4.66
C TYR A 112 0.98 10.04 3.53
N SER A 113 0.22 10.02 2.44
CA SER A 113 0.35 10.98 1.34
C SER A 113 -0.88 11.88 1.24
N TYR A 114 -2.08 11.31 1.40
CA TYR A 114 -3.36 12.02 1.29
C TYR A 114 -3.54 13.06 2.40
N PHE A 115 -3.39 12.69 3.68
CA PHE A 115 -3.64 13.64 4.76
C PHE A 115 -2.59 14.77 4.81
N PRO A 116 -1.29 14.52 4.64
CA PRO A 116 -0.32 15.59 4.46
C PRO A 116 -0.62 16.48 3.25
N HIS A 117 -1.15 15.92 2.17
CA HIS A 117 -1.63 16.71 1.04
C HIS A 117 -2.82 17.60 1.40
N GLN A 118 -3.79 17.12 2.17
CA GLN A 118 -4.91 17.94 2.67
C GLN A 118 -4.42 19.11 3.53
N ILE A 119 -3.36 18.93 4.30
CA ILE A 119 -2.70 20.03 5.04
C ILE A 119 -2.09 21.04 4.06
N LYS A 120 -1.32 20.55 3.08
CA LYS A 120 -0.65 21.40 2.08
C LYS A 120 -1.62 22.29 1.31
N ILE A 121 -2.83 21.81 1.01
CA ILE A 121 -3.86 22.56 0.28
C ILE A 121 -4.82 23.35 1.18
N GLY A 122 -4.64 23.30 2.50
CA GLY A 122 -5.42 24.09 3.46
C GLY A 122 -6.78 23.50 3.87
N ASN A 123 -7.07 22.25 3.50
CA ASN A 123 -8.32 21.56 3.88
C ASN A 123 -8.25 20.92 5.27
N MET A 124 -7.05 20.77 5.83
CA MET A 124 -6.80 20.16 7.13
C MET A 124 -5.69 20.92 7.86
N THR A 125 -5.78 21.00 9.18
CA THR A 125 -4.70 21.50 10.04
C THR A 125 -3.84 20.34 10.55
N GLU A 126 -2.60 20.61 10.96
CA GLU A 126 -1.74 19.60 11.58
C GLU A 126 -2.38 18.98 12.85
N ASN A 127 -3.07 19.79 13.66
CA ASN A 127 -3.77 19.29 14.85
C ASN A 127 -4.87 18.29 14.47
N GLN A 128 -5.68 18.59 13.45
CA GLN A 128 -6.70 17.65 12.97
C GLN A 128 -6.09 16.35 12.45
N TRP A 129 -4.93 16.42 11.78
CA TRP A 129 -4.20 15.22 11.37
C TRP A 129 -3.72 14.39 12.57
N TRP A 130 -3.14 15.03 13.58
CA TRP A 130 -2.66 14.32 14.76
C TRP A 130 -3.80 13.72 15.60
N ASP A 131 -4.93 14.41 15.71
CA ASP A 131 -6.12 13.87 16.37
C ASP A 131 -6.68 12.68 15.59
N PHE A 132 -6.68 12.73 14.26
CA PHE A 132 -7.02 11.59 13.42
C PHE A 132 -6.08 10.41 13.67
N CYS A 133 -4.76 10.63 13.70
CA CYS A 133 -3.78 9.57 13.96
C CYS A 133 -4.00 8.88 15.31
N LYS A 134 -4.28 9.64 16.37
CA LYS A 134 -4.60 9.08 17.69
C LYS A 134 -5.84 8.18 17.63
N GLN A 135 -6.89 8.62 16.94
CA GLN A 135 -8.16 7.91 16.93
C GLN A 135 -8.19 6.70 15.99
N LYS A 136 -7.56 6.81 14.82
CA LYS A 136 -7.70 5.83 13.73
C LYS A 136 -6.44 5.03 13.44
N LEU A 137 -5.28 5.51 13.87
CA LEU A 137 -3.97 4.91 13.58
C LEU A 137 -3.16 4.61 14.85
N SER A 138 -3.82 4.47 16.01
CA SER A 138 -3.17 4.25 17.32
C SER A 138 -2.22 3.06 17.35
N ASN A 139 -2.45 2.05 16.52
CA ASN A 139 -1.61 0.85 16.40
C ASN A 139 -0.75 0.82 15.12
N ALA A 140 -0.71 1.90 14.36
CA ALA A 140 0.01 1.95 13.08
C ALA A 140 1.51 2.26 13.23
N CYS A 141 1.91 3.00 14.28
CA CYS A 141 3.31 3.24 14.58
C CYS A 141 3.53 3.60 16.06
N ILE A 142 4.78 3.48 16.53
CA ILE A 142 5.17 3.78 17.91
C ILE A 142 4.73 5.17 18.36
N ALA A 143 4.83 6.18 17.48
CA ALA A 143 4.46 7.54 17.81
C ALA A 143 2.94 7.65 18.07
N HIS A 144 2.11 7.08 17.20
CA HIS A 144 0.66 7.12 17.36
C HIS A 144 0.21 6.38 18.62
N THR A 145 0.84 5.25 18.95
CA THR A 145 0.55 4.52 20.19
C THR A 145 0.87 5.37 21.43
N LEU A 146 2.05 6.00 21.45
CA LEU A 146 2.45 6.87 22.56
C LEU A 146 1.58 8.12 22.67
N MET A 147 1.07 8.64 21.55
CA MET A 147 0.16 9.78 21.54
C MET A 147 -1.24 9.42 22.04
N SER A 148 -1.67 8.18 21.84
CA SER A 148 -3.00 7.70 22.24
C SER A 148 -3.06 7.28 23.72
N ASN A 149 -1.92 6.92 24.31
CA ASN A 149 -1.82 6.48 25.71
C ASN A 149 -1.49 7.64 26.69
N LYS A 150 -1.41 8.88 26.20
CA LYS A 150 -1.02 10.06 27.01
C LYS A 150 -2.22 10.85 27.56
N ASP A 151 -3.43 10.31 27.45
CA ASP A 151 -4.66 10.89 27.99
C ASP A 151 -4.93 10.41 29.42
#